data_AF-A0A7Y2IAR3-F1
#
_entry.id   AF-A0A7Y2IAR3-F1
#
_cell.length_a   1.000
_cell.length_b   1.000
_cell.length_c   1.000
_cell.angle_alpha   90.00
_cell.angle_beta   90.00
_cell.angle_gamma   90.00
#
_symmetry.space_group_name_H-M   'P 1'
#
loop_
_entity.id
_entity.type
_entity.pdbx_description
1 polymer ?
#
loop_
_entity_poly.entity_id
_entity_poly.type
_entity_poly.pdbx_seq_one_letter_code
_entity_poly.pdbx_strand_id
1 'polypeptide(L)'
;MTAHRRTNAILIGAAVVVGLVIVIALHRYEPEGMSSLGSKALRSLHGPGFAAVAIVVYFGLRRRLSGWSRIGAAFGLCAGVGVLAELSQIPGPRNADISDLITNTMGIVAGLALVAAFDRDVDLGESPWPRRLVAVAATAALAYVLAPTAWMTAAATARKVNLPVLLSFESTLETRLYRGMGAPAPVRV
;
A
#
# COMPACT_ATOMS: atom_id res chain seq x y z
N MET A 1 -27.68 15.54 17.99
CA MET A 1 -26.31 15.53 17.41
C MET A 1 -26.07 16.86 16.69
N THR A 2 -25.03 17.62 17.06
CA THR A 2 -24.76 18.95 16.49
C THR A 2 -24.30 18.87 15.03
N ALA A 3 -24.66 19.85 14.20
CA ALA A 3 -24.33 19.91 12.77
C ALA A 3 -22.84 19.66 12.49
N HIS A 4 -21.96 20.17 13.36
CA HIS A 4 -20.52 20.01 13.27
C HIS A 4 -20.02 18.55 13.35
N ARG A 5 -20.72 17.67 14.09
CA ARG A 5 -20.39 16.24 14.16
C ARG A 5 -20.76 15.50 12.88
N ARG A 6 -21.83 15.92 12.19
CA ARG A 6 -22.25 15.34 10.90
C ARG A 6 -21.26 15.72 9.79
N THR A 7 -20.88 16.99 9.69
CA THR A 7 -19.92 17.48 8.69
C THR A 7 -18.58 16.72 8.76
N ASN A 8 -18.03 16.54 9.96
CA ASN A 8 -16.76 15.83 10.11
C ASN A 8 -16.85 14.35 9.74
N ALA A 9 -17.97 13.69 10.00
CA ALA A 9 -18.14 12.28 9.64
C ALA A 9 -18.28 12.11 8.12
N ILE A 10 -18.92 13.06 7.44
CA ILE A 10 -19.01 13.10 5.98
C ILE A 10 -17.62 13.34 5.38
N LEU A 11 -16.85 14.29 5.92
CA LEU A 11 -15.49 14.57 5.45
C LEU A 11 -14.55 13.38 5.62
N ILE A 12 -14.62 12.66 6.74
CA ILE A 12 -13.83 11.44 6.97
C ILE A 12 -14.27 10.34 6.00
N GLY A 13 -15.58 10.12 5.84
CA GLY A 13 -16.10 9.15 4.88
C GLY A 13 -15.67 9.46 3.45
N ALA A 14 -15.75 10.73 3.05
CA ALA A 14 -15.30 11.21 1.74
C ALA A 14 -13.78 11.05 1.57
N ALA A 15 -12.98 11.39 2.58
CA ALA A 15 -11.52 11.20 2.54
C ALA A 15 -11.13 9.72 2.41
N VAL A 16 -11.83 8.83 3.13
CA VAL A 16 -11.65 7.38 2.97
C VAL A 16 -12.01 6.96 1.55
N VAL A 17 -13.18 7.33 1.03
CA VAL A 17 -13.61 6.98 -0.34
C VAL A 17 -12.63 7.52 -1.39
N VAL A 18 -12.19 8.77 -1.28
CA VAL A 18 -11.21 9.37 -2.19
C VAL A 18 -9.87 8.63 -2.10
N GLY A 19 -9.38 8.35 -0.89
CA GLY A 19 -8.17 7.56 -0.69
C GLY A 19 -8.29 6.17 -1.31
N LEU A 20 -9.44 5.52 -1.19
CA LEU A 20 -9.74 4.22 -1.80
C LEU A 20 -9.76 4.29 -3.33
N VAL A 21 -10.39 5.31 -3.91
CA VAL A 21 -10.39 5.52 -5.36
C VAL A 21 -8.97 5.74 -5.87
N ILE A 22 -8.16 6.53 -5.16
CA ILE A 22 -6.75 6.76 -5.51
C ILE A 22 -5.98 5.45 -5.46
N VAL A 23 -6.14 4.65 -4.40
CA VAL A 23 -5.48 3.34 -4.28
C VAL A 23 -5.86 2.43 -5.45
N ILE A 24 -7.15 2.28 -5.75
CA ILE A 24 -7.63 1.45 -6.87
C ILE A 24 -7.10 1.96 -8.21
N ALA A 25 -7.13 3.28 -8.44
CA ALA A 25 -6.61 3.89 -9.66
C ALA A 25 -5.10 3.65 -9.82
N LEU A 26 -4.33 3.79 -8.75
CA LEU A 26 -2.89 3.50 -8.73
C LEU A 26 -2.58 2.01 -8.91
N HIS A 27 -3.46 1.11 -8.45
CA HIS A 27 -3.29 -0.34 -8.65
C HIS A 27 -3.54 -0.76 -10.10
N ARG A 28 -4.49 -0.09 -10.77
CA ARG A 28 -4.82 -0.34 -12.17
C ARG A 28 -3.81 0.30 -13.14
N TYR A 29 -3.18 1.40 -12.74
CA TYR A 29 -2.27 2.14 -13.60
C TYR A 29 -0.87 1.52 -13.57
N GLU A 30 -0.52 0.79 -14.63
CA GLU A 30 0.86 0.46 -14.94
C GLU A 30 1.35 1.45 -16.01
N PRO A 31 2.28 2.37 -15.70
CA PRO A 31 2.72 3.38 -16.65
C PRO A 31 3.37 2.73 -17.87
N GLU A 32 2.94 3.10 -19.07
CA GLU A 32 3.56 2.64 -20.31
C GLU A 32 5.07 2.95 -20.29
N GLY A 33 5.89 1.94 -20.59
CA GLY A 33 7.34 2.08 -20.63
C GLY A 33 8.05 1.96 -19.28
N MET A 34 7.33 1.69 -18.17
CA MET A 34 7.97 1.42 -16.87
C MET A 34 8.96 0.24 -16.97
N SER A 35 10.14 0.41 -16.37
CA SER A 35 11.15 -0.66 -16.33
C SER A 35 10.70 -1.80 -15.41
N SER A 36 11.27 -3.00 -15.59
CA SER A 36 10.98 -4.15 -14.72
C SER A 36 11.29 -3.82 -13.25
N LEU A 37 12.37 -3.06 -13.01
CA LEU A 37 12.74 -2.61 -11.66
C LEU A 37 11.71 -1.61 -11.10
N GLY A 38 11.24 -0.67 -11.92
CA GLY A 38 10.18 0.27 -11.55
C GLY A 38 8.86 -0.43 -11.21
N SER A 39 8.44 -1.41 -12.01
CA SER A 39 7.22 -2.19 -11.75
C SER A 39 7.35 -3.00 -10.46
N LYS A 40 8.50 -3.64 -10.21
CA LYS A 40 8.76 -4.33 -8.93
C LYS A 40 8.77 -3.38 -7.74
N ALA A 41 9.34 -2.18 -7.88
CA ALA A 41 9.34 -1.18 -6.83
C ALA A 41 7.92 -0.70 -6.51
N LEU A 42 7.12 -0.41 -7.54
CA LEU A 42 5.71 -0.03 -7.36
C LEU A 42 4.90 -1.17 -6.71
N ARG A 43 5.10 -2.41 -7.14
CA ARG A 43 4.47 -3.60 -6.53
C ARG A 43 4.87 -3.78 -5.07
N SER A 44 6.12 -3.49 -4.70
CA SER A 44 6.58 -3.61 -3.32
C SER A 44 5.83 -2.69 -2.34
N LEU A 45 5.20 -1.61 -2.82
CA LEU A 45 4.43 -0.67 -2.00
C LEU A 45 3.05 -1.18 -1.58
N HIS A 46 2.59 -2.32 -2.10
CA HIS A 46 1.26 -2.86 -1.78
C HIS A 46 1.09 -3.03 -0.26
N GLY A 47 1.97 -3.82 0.36
CA GLY A 47 1.89 -4.08 1.79
C GLY A 47 2.02 -2.80 2.65
N PRO A 48 3.06 -1.96 2.49
CA PRO A 48 3.18 -0.72 3.24
C PRO A 48 2.02 0.27 3.00
N GLY A 49 1.53 0.35 1.76
CA GLY A 49 0.38 1.17 1.39
C GLY A 49 -0.88 0.72 2.11
N PHE A 50 -1.17 -0.58 2.11
CA PHE A 50 -2.33 -1.13 2.82
C PHE A 50 -2.20 -1.02 4.36
N ALA A 51 -0.99 -1.11 4.91
CA ALA A 51 -0.76 -0.80 6.33
C ALA A 51 -1.14 0.64 6.66
N ALA A 52 -0.69 1.61 5.86
CA ALA A 52 -1.01 3.03 6.04
C ALA A 52 -2.53 3.30 5.89
N VAL A 53 -3.17 2.71 4.88
CA VAL A 53 -4.62 2.84 4.67
C VAL A 53 -5.39 2.27 5.86
N ALA A 54 -5.02 1.10 6.36
CA ALA A 54 -5.68 0.49 7.51
C ALA A 54 -5.60 1.36 8.78
N ILE A 55 -4.45 1.98 9.02
CA ILE A 55 -4.26 2.94 10.13
C ILE A 55 -5.17 4.16 9.96
N VAL A 56 -5.23 4.74 8.77
CA VAL A 56 -6.09 5.91 8.46
C VAL A 56 -7.56 5.56 8.64
N VAL A 57 -8.01 4.43 8.09
CA VAL A 57 -9.40 3.96 8.22
C VAL A 57 -9.74 3.74 9.70
N TYR A 58 -8.86 3.08 10.47
CA TYR A 58 -9.06 2.88 11.90
C TYR A 58 -9.28 4.20 12.65
N PHE A 59 -8.42 5.19 12.43
CA PHE A 59 -8.57 6.50 13.06
C PHE A 59 -9.79 7.28 12.56
N GLY A 60 -10.20 7.08 11.31
CA GLY A 60 -11.46 7.61 10.77
C GLY A 60 -12.70 7.07 11.49
N LEU A 61 -12.66 5.80 11.91
CA LEU A 61 -13.75 5.11 12.60
C LEU A 61 -13.82 5.43 14.11
N ARG A 62 -12.82 6.09 14.69
CA ARG A 62 -12.71 6.32 16.15
C ARG A 62 -13.90 7.03 16.81
N ARG A 63 -14.68 7.78 16.02
CA ARG A 63 -15.87 8.51 16.52
C ARG A 63 -17.14 7.67 16.55
N ARG A 64 -17.14 6.49 15.92
CA ARG A 64 -18.33 5.63 15.77
C ARG A 64 -18.15 4.25 16.40
N LEU A 65 -16.94 3.74 16.46
CA LEU A 65 -16.63 2.39 16.93
C LEU A 65 -15.49 2.44 17.95
N SER A 66 -15.42 1.44 18.83
CA SER A 66 -14.37 1.29 19.85
C SER A 66 -13.80 -0.12 19.92
N GLY A 67 -12.58 -0.23 20.44
CA GLY A 67 -11.88 -1.50 20.65
C GLY A 67 -11.89 -2.42 19.43
N TRP A 68 -12.20 -3.70 19.68
CA TRP A 68 -12.20 -4.75 18.66
C TRP A 68 -13.18 -4.52 17.51
N SER A 69 -14.32 -3.86 17.76
CA SER A 69 -15.28 -3.52 16.69
C SER A 69 -14.66 -2.56 15.66
N ARG A 70 -13.81 -1.63 16.12
CA ARG A 70 -13.09 -0.68 15.26
C ARG A 70 -12.03 -1.38 14.43
N ILE A 71 -11.29 -2.32 15.03
CA ILE A 71 -10.31 -3.17 14.33
C ILE A 71 -10.99 -4.00 13.25
N GLY A 72 -12.07 -4.71 13.60
CA GLY A 72 -12.80 -5.57 12.66
C GLY A 72 -13.40 -4.80 11.48
N ALA A 73 -14.00 -3.62 11.74
CA ALA A 73 -14.52 -2.77 10.68
C ALA A 73 -13.42 -2.23 9.75
N ALA A 74 -12.29 -1.78 10.31
CA ALA A 74 -11.16 -1.32 9.52
C ALA A 74 -10.57 -2.44 8.65
N PHE A 75 -10.41 -3.64 9.22
CA PHE A 75 -9.98 -4.83 8.48
C PHE A 75 -10.94 -5.15 7.32
N GLY A 76 -12.24 -5.27 7.60
CA GLY A 76 -13.24 -5.60 6.60
C GLY A 76 -13.30 -4.60 5.45
N LEU A 77 -13.23 -3.29 5.75
CA LEU A 77 -13.19 -2.25 4.73
C LEU A 77 -11.92 -2.35 3.87
N CYS A 78 -10.74 -2.51 4.48
CA CYS A 78 -9.49 -2.58 3.72
C CYS A 78 -9.36 -3.87 2.91
N ALA A 79 -9.78 -5.01 3.48
CA ALA A 79 -9.76 -6.30 2.80
C ALA A 79 -10.75 -6.31 1.62
N GLY A 80 -11.96 -5.78 1.83
CA GLY A 80 -12.94 -5.62 0.74
C GLY A 80 -12.40 -4.76 -0.39
N VAL A 81 -11.69 -3.68 -0.07
CA VAL A 81 -11.02 -2.83 -1.06
C VAL A 81 -9.90 -3.58 -1.78
N GLY A 82 -9.07 -4.34 -1.05
CA GLY A 82 -8.02 -5.16 -1.65
C GLY A 82 -8.59 -6.15 -2.66
N VAL A 83 -9.67 -6.84 -2.31
CA VAL A 83 -10.38 -7.74 -3.24
C VAL A 83 -10.93 -6.98 -4.44
N LEU A 84 -11.61 -5.85 -4.23
CA LEU A 84 -12.14 -5.05 -5.34
C LEU A 84 -11.05 -4.50 -6.25
N ALA A 85 -9.89 -4.12 -5.69
CA ALA A 85 -8.74 -3.66 -6.45
C ALA A 85 -8.20 -4.78 -7.35
N GLU A 86 -8.03 -6.00 -6.84
CA GLU A 86 -7.61 -7.16 -7.65
C GLU A 86 -8.64 -7.54 -8.71
N LEU A 87 -9.93 -7.59 -8.36
CA LEU A 87 -11.00 -7.88 -9.33
C LEU A 87 -11.06 -6.83 -10.45
N SER A 88 -10.77 -5.56 -10.13
CA SER A 88 -10.73 -4.48 -11.14
C SER A 88 -9.59 -4.62 -12.15
N GLN A 89 -8.59 -5.45 -11.86
CA GLN A 89 -7.45 -5.73 -12.74
C GLN A 89 -7.75 -6.84 -13.76
N ILE A 90 -8.75 -7.70 -13.52
CA ILE A 90 -9.15 -8.78 -14.46
C ILE A 90 -9.35 -8.28 -15.91
N PRO A 91 -10.06 -7.16 -16.17
CA PRO A 91 -10.21 -6.63 -17.53
C PRO A 91 -9.02 -5.76 -18.01
N GLY A 92 -7.95 -5.65 -17.22
CA GLY A 92 -6.80 -4.79 -17.50
C GLY A 92 -5.58 -5.56 -18.03
N PRO A 93 -4.49 -4.84 -18.36
CA PRO A 93 -3.24 -5.45 -18.80
C PRO A 93 -2.46 -6.13 -17.66
N ARG A 94 -2.89 -5.92 -16.41
CA ARG A 94 -2.26 -6.47 -15.22
C ARG A 94 -2.99 -7.76 -14.82
N ASN A 95 -2.23 -8.83 -14.58
CA ASN A 95 -2.78 -10.07 -14.07
C ASN A 95 -3.16 -9.91 -12.60
N ALA A 96 -4.40 -10.24 -12.24
CA ALA A 96 -4.82 -10.37 -10.85
C ALA A 96 -4.02 -11.51 -10.20
N ASP A 97 -3.19 -11.18 -9.21
CA ASP A 97 -2.27 -12.13 -8.60
C ASP A 97 -2.67 -12.38 -7.13
N ILE A 98 -2.85 -13.65 -6.77
CA ILE A 98 -3.17 -14.04 -5.40
C ILE A 98 -2.08 -13.55 -4.43
N SER A 99 -0.83 -13.46 -4.90
CA SER A 99 0.27 -12.93 -4.09
C SER A 99 0.11 -11.45 -3.74
N ASP A 100 -0.51 -10.65 -4.60
CA ASP A 100 -0.82 -9.24 -4.31
C ASP A 100 -1.90 -9.16 -3.22
N LEU A 101 -2.94 -10.00 -3.28
CA LEU A 101 -3.98 -10.07 -2.25
C LEU A 101 -3.42 -10.49 -0.87
N ILE A 102 -2.50 -11.46 -0.85
CA ILE A 102 -1.82 -11.90 0.36
C ILE A 102 -0.97 -10.75 0.92
N THR A 103 -0.20 -10.07 0.07
CA THR A 103 0.65 -8.93 0.44
C THR A 103 -0.17 -7.77 1.01
N ASN A 104 -1.30 -7.46 0.38
CA ASN A 104 -2.27 -6.47 0.87
C ASN A 104 -2.78 -6.85 2.27
N THR A 105 -3.20 -8.10 2.44
CA THR A 105 -3.73 -8.61 3.71
C THR A 105 -2.69 -8.54 4.84
N MET A 106 -1.44 -8.93 4.56
CA MET A 106 -0.35 -8.82 5.54
C MET A 106 -0.09 -7.35 5.93
N GLY A 107 -0.15 -6.43 4.97
CA GLY A 107 -0.06 -4.99 5.23
C GLY A 107 -1.17 -4.50 6.16
N ILE A 108 -2.43 -4.84 5.88
CA ILE A 108 -3.58 -4.49 6.71
C ILE A 108 -3.38 -5.00 8.14
N VAL A 109 -3.04 -6.28 8.29
CA VAL A 109 -2.83 -6.92 9.61
C VAL A 109 -1.69 -6.24 10.36
N ALA A 110 -0.55 -5.96 9.71
CA ALA A 110 0.58 -5.28 10.33
C ALA A 110 0.21 -3.88 10.83
N GLY A 111 -0.50 -3.09 10.01
CA GLY A 111 -0.95 -1.74 10.37
C GLY A 111 -1.95 -1.75 11.53
N LEU A 112 -2.93 -2.66 11.52
CA LEU A 112 -3.92 -2.77 12.59
C LEU A 112 -3.33 -3.31 13.89
N ALA A 113 -2.42 -4.30 13.80
CA ALA A 113 -1.71 -4.82 14.97
C ALA A 113 -0.86 -3.74 15.64
N LEU A 114 -0.21 -2.88 14.84
CA LEU A 114 0.54 -1.73 15.35
C LEU A 114 -0.37 -0.80 16.13
N VAL A 115 -1.54 -0.45 15.58
CA VAL A 115 -2.48 0.42 16.29
C VAL A 115 -3.06 -0.24 17.54
N ALA A 116 -3.41 -1.53 17.47
CA ALA A 116 -3.90 -2.30 18.62
C ALA A 116 -2.88 -2.31 19.77
N ALA A 117 -1.57 -2.32 19.47
CA ALA A 117 -0.53 -2.23 20.48
C ALA A 117 -0.55 -0.92 21.29
N PHE A 118 -0.97 0.19 20.68
CA PHE A 118 -0.96 1.51 21.32
C PHE A 118 -2.33 2.03 21.75
N ASP A 119 -3.42 1.53 21.15
CA ASP A 119 -4.76 1.97 21.50
C ASP A 119 -5.23 1.29 22.81
N ARG A 120 -5.61 2.12 23.77
CA ARG A 120 -6.12 1.68 25.09
C ARG A 120 -7.57 1.19 25.02
N ASP A 121 -8.31 1.57 23.99
CA ASP A 121 -9.68 1.10 23.80
C ASP A 121 -9.71 -0.37 23.35
N VAL A 122 -8.58 -0.90 22.86
CA VAL A 122 -8.43 -2.32 22.54
C VAL A 122 -8.03 -3.05 23.82
N ASP A 123 -8.99 -3.79 24.37
CA ASP A 123 -8.78 -4.64 25.53
C ASP A 123 -7.95 -5.88 25.14
N LEU A 124 -6.74 -5.95 25.69
CA LEU A 124 -5.79 -7.06 25.55
C LEU A 124 -5.58 -7.78 26.90
N GLY A 125 -6.45 -7.53 27.87
CA GLY A 125 -6.34 -7.97 29.26
C GLY A 125 -5.61 -6.98 30.17
N GLU A 126 -5.63 -7.27 31.47
CA GLU A 126 -5.08 -6.40 32.53
C GLU A 126 -3.54 -6.41 32.56
N SER A 127 -2.92 -7.49 32.09
CA SER A 127 -1.46 -7.64 32.07
C SER A 127 -0.83 -6.75 30.99
N PRO A 128 0.35 -6.15 31.24
CA PRO A 128 1.07 -5.41 30.22
C PRO A 128 1.71 -6.30 29.14
N TRP A 129 1.85 -7.60 29.41
CA TRP A 129 2.57 -8.53 28.53
C TRP A 129 1.91 -8.75 27.17
N PRO A 130 0.60 -9.04 27.06
CA PRO A 130 -0.07 -9.16 25.77
C PRO A 130 0.15 -7.96 24.86
N ARG A 131 0.06 -6.74 25.40
CA ARG A 131 0.30 -5.51 24.64
C ARG A 131 1.73 -5.41 24.13
N ARG A 132 2.73 -5.79 24.95
CA ARG A 132 4.14 -5.84 24.52
C ARG A 132 4.37 -6.88 23.43
N LEU A 133 3.77 -8.05 23.56
CA LEU A 133 3.87 -9.12 22.54
C LEU A 133 3.23 -8.68 21.22
N VAL A 134 2.05 -8.05 21.28
CA VAL A 134 1.40 -7.47 20.09
C VAL A 134 2.27 -6.38 19.48
N ALA A 135 2.90 -5.51 20.27
CA ALA A 135 3.81 -4.48 19.77
C ALA A 135 5.02 -5.08 19.04
N VAL A 136 5.66 -6.10 19.63
CA VAL A 136 6.81 -6.80 19.02
C VAL A 136 6.38 -7.51 17.74
N ALA A 137 5.28 -8.26 17.78
CA ALA A 137 4.75 -8.97 16.61
C ALA A 137 4.35 -7.99 15.49
N ALA A 138 3.70 -6.87 15.83
CA ALA A 138 3.36 -5.82 14.87
C ALA A 138 4.60 -5.18 14.25
N THR A 139 5.64 -4.92 15.05
CA THR A 139 6.90 -4.37 14.56
C THR A 139 7.59 -5.34 13.60
N ALA A 140 7.64 -6.63 13.95
CA ALA A 140 8.19 -7.67 13.08
C ALA A 140 7.40 -7.82 11.77
N ALA A 141 6.06 -7.82 11.85
CA ALA A 141 5.19 -7.87 10.68
C ALA A 141 5.37 -6.65 9.78
N LEU A 142 5.48 -5.44 10.36
CA LEU A 142 5.72 -4.22 9.61
C LEU A 142 7.11 -4.26 8.94
N ALA A 143 8.14 -4.72 9.64
CA ALA A 143 9.48 -4.89 9.07
C ALA A 143 9.47 -5.88 7.89
N TYR A 144 8.76 -7.00 8.03
CA TYR A 144 8.60 -7.98 6.95
C TYR A 144 7.93 -7.36 5.71
N VAL A 145 6.86 -6.58 5.92
CA VAL A 145 6.12 -5.92 4.83
C VAL A 145 6.91 -4.76 4.20
N LEU A 146 7.74 -4.05 4.97
CA LEU A 146 8.60 -2.97 4.48
C LEU A 146 9.86 -3.48 3.78
N ALA A 147 10.35 -4.68 4.11
CA ALA A 147 11.61 -5.20 3.63
C ALA A 147 11.73 -5.23 2.09
N PRO A 148 10.73 -5.70 1.31
CA PRO A 148 10.78 -5.64 -0.15
C PRO A 148 10.93 -4.22 -0.68
N THR A 149 10.20 -3.26 -0.10
CA THR A 149 10.29 -1.84 -0.51
C THR A 149 11.68 -1.27 -0.20
N ALA A 150 12.20 -1.54 1.00
CA ALA A 150 13.53 -1.10 1.39
C ALA A 150 14.62 -1.70 0.49
N TRP A 151 14.52 -3.00 0.19
CA TRP A 151 15.44 -3.69 -0.72
C TRP A 151 15.39 -3.11 -2.13
N MET A 152 14.19 -2.91 -2.70
CA MET A 152 14.02 -2.33 -4.03
C MET A 152 14.56 -0.90 -4.11
N THR A 153 14.34 -0.10 -3.06
CA THR A 153 14.87 1.26 -2.94
C THR A 153 16.40 1.25 -2.88
N ALA A 154 16.99 0.35 -2.10
CA ALA A 154 18.43 0.18 -1.99
C ALA A 154 19.05 -0.28 -3.32
N ALA A 155 18.45 -1.27 -3.98
CA ALA A 155 18.91 -1.78 -5.27
C ALA A 155 18.84 -0.71 -6.37
N ALA A 156 17.76 0.06 -6.43
CA ALA A 156 17.61 1.17 -7.37
C ALA A 156 18.67 2.26 -7.13
N THR A 157 18.94 2.57 -5.86
CA THR A 157 19.98 3.55 -5.48
C THR A 157 21.37 3.05 -5.84
N ALA A 158 21.70 1.80 -5.49
CA ALA A 158 22.99 1.19 -5.79
C ALA A 158 23.26 1.10 -7.29
N ARG A 159 22.24 0.80 -8.10
CA ARG A 159 22.36 0.82 -9.57
C ARG A 159 22.68 2.22 -10.10
N LYS A 160 22.00 3.26 -9.59
CA LYS A 160 22.27 4.65 -10.00
C LYS A 160 23.71 5.10 -9.67
N VAL A 161 24.25 4.65 -8.53
CA VAL A 161 25.61 5.01 -8.09
C VAL A 161 26.68 4.23 -8.87
N ASN A 162 26.50 2.92 -9.05
CA ASN A 162 27.57 2.05 -9.58
C ASN A 162 27.48 1.82 -11.10
N LEU A 163 26.31 1.98 -11.70
CA LEU A 163 26.07 1.76 -13.13
C LEU A 163 25.33 2.95 -13.75
N PRO A 164 25.94 4.15 -13.78
CA PRO A 164 25.36 5.29 -14.47
C PRO A 164 25.27 4.99 -15.97
N VAL A 165 24.07 4.71 -16.45
CA VAL A 165 23.80 4.46 -17.86
C VAL A 165 23.56 5.80 -18.58
N LEU A 166 24.19 5.99 -19.75
CA LEU A 166 24.00 7.17 -20.60
C LEU A 166 22.55 7.29 -21.11
N LEU A 167 21.91 6.15 -21.38
CA LEU A 167 20.48 6.01 -21.66
C LEU A 167 19.96 4.80 -20.90
N SER A 168 18.99 5.00 -20.03
CA SER A 168 18.39 3.96 -19.20
C SER A 168 17.17 3.31 -19.87
N PHE A 169 16.55 4.04 -20.80
CA PHE A 169 15.25 3.77 -21.41
C PHE A 169 14.13 3.51 -20.38
N GLU A 170 14.33 3.94 -19.13
CA GLU A 170 13.33 3.82 -18.07
C GLU A 170 12.31 4.95 -18.12
N SER A 171 12.64 6.05 -18.78
CA SER A 171 11.71 7.15 -19.03
C SER A 171 11.09 7.04 -20.43
N THR A 172 9.80 7.38 -20.51
CA THR A 172 9.10 7.57 -21.78
C THR A 172 9.75 8.66 -22.63
N LEU A 173 10.40 9.64 -22.00
CA LEU A 173 11.16 10.69 -22.68
C LEU A 173 12.38 10.11 -23.41
N GLU A 174 13.22 9.33 -22.74
CA GLU A 174 14.38 8.66 -23.37
C GLU A 174 13.95 7.74 -24.51
N THR A 175 12.85 7.00 -24.31
CA THR A 175 12.29 6.12 -25.34
C THR A 175 11.79 6.91 -26.56
N ARG A 176 11.13 8.06 -26.35
CA ARG A 176 10.66 8.95 -27.43
C ARG A 176 11.83 9.61 -28.16
N LEU A 177 12.82 10.10 -27.44
CA LEU A 177 14.03 10.69 -28.02
C LEU A 177 14.77 9.66 -28.88
N TYR A 178 14.90 8.43 -28.40
CA TYR A 178 15.54 7.36 -29.16
C TYR A 178 14.79 6.95 -30.41
N ARG A 179 13.46 6.81 -30.34
CA ARG A 179 12.64 6.58 -31.55
C ARG A 179 12.75 7.73 -32.55
N GLY A 180 12.87 8.96 -32.08
CA GLY A 180 13.08 10.15 -32.92
C GLY A 180 14.40 10.17 -33.67
N MET A 181 15.41 9.39 -33.23
CA MET A 181 16.69 9.26 -33.91
C MET A 181 16.67 8.29 -35.11
N GLY A 182 15.53 7.66 -35.41
CA GLY A 182 15.42 6.68 -36.50
C GLY A 182 16.17 5.36 -36.23
N ALA A 183 16.62 5.14 -35.00
CA ALA A 183 17.33 3.93 -34.60
C ALA A 183 16.36 2.73 -34.50
N PRO A 184 16.79 1.51 -34.85
CA PRO A 184 15.98 0.31 -34.66
C PRO A 184 15.58 0.16 -33.20
N ALA A 185 14.36 -0.33 -32.95
CA ALA A 185 13.83 -0.48 -31.60
C ALA A 185 14.84 -1.23 -30.71
N PRO A 186 15.15 -0.71 -29.50
CA PRO A 186 16.14 -1.34 -28.66
C PRO A 186 15.63 -2.73 -28.29
N VAL A 187 16.41 -3.76 -28.64
CA VAL A 187 16.11 -5.14 -28.24
C VAL A 187 16.32 -5.22 -26.73
N ARG A 188 15.24 -5.43 -25.97
CA ARG A 188 15.35 -5.72 -24.55
C ARG A 188 15.99 -7.10 -24.42
N VAL A 189 17.25 -7.13 -23.99
CA VAL A 189 17.97 -8.36 -23.59
C VAL A 189 17.61 -8.68 -22.15
#